data_AF-A0A7H8RCY9-F1
#
_entry.id   AF-A0A7H8RCY9-F1
#
_cell.length_a   1.000
_cell.length_b   1.000
_cell.length_c   1.000
_cell.angle_alpha   90.00
_cell.angle_beta   90.00
_cell.angle_gamma   90.00
#
_symmetry.space_group_name_H-M   'P 1'
#
loop_
_entity.id
_entity.type
_entity.pdbx_description
1 polymer ?
#
loop_
_entity_poly.entity_id
_entity_poly.type
_entity_poly.pdbx_seq_one_letter_code
_entity_poly.pdbx_strand_id
1 'polypeptide(L)'
;MSLSSGVNIANEGEGFFTTPGRTASGKLQRTISPSFSDLWSQPRLFFNSLVPTEQQFLINAIRFETANVKSTVVRNNIVIQLNRISNDVAKRVARALNVEEPQPDPTYYHDNKTTDVGVFGTKLKRLDGLKIGVLASVAERSSIDEANALRSSFASDDVDVIVVAERFEAGVDQTYSASDAINFDAIIVADGADDRDGWWEKREDGRMGSGNWKVPQESGGPRPTVST
;
A
#
# COMPACT_ATOMS: atom_id res chain seq x y z
N MET A 1 -1.80 53.97 -46.45
CA MET A 1 -1.51 52.70 -45.76
C MET A 1 -1.85 52.87 -44.29
N SER A 2 -2.95 52.26 -43.84
CA SER A 2 -3.21 52.04 -42.42
C SER A 2 -2.95 50.56 -42.16
N LEU A 3 -2.01 50.25 -41.27
CA LEU A 3 -1.54 48.90 -40.97
C LEU A 3 -2.48 48.28 -39.93
N SER A 4 -3.16 47.20 -40.33
CA SER A 4 -4.15 46.40 -39.58
C SER A 4 -5.46 47.13 -39.22
N SER A 5 -6.57 46.62 -39.75
CA SER A 5 -7.91 46.92 -39.26
C SER A 5 -8.05 46.35 -37.85
N GLY A 6 -7.74 47.18 -36.85
CA GLY A 6 -7.65 46.82 -35.44
C GLY A 6 -8.98 46.40 -34.81
N VAL A 7 -9.42 45.19 -35.12
CA VAL A 7 -10.50 44.52 -34.39
C VAL A 7 -9.85 43.60 -33.35
N ASN A 8 -9.58 44.16 -32.18
CA ASN A 8 -9.38 43.36 -30.97
C ASN A 8 -10.77 42.92 -30.50
N ILE A 9 -11.29 41.79 -30.98
CA ILE A 9 -12.51 41.15 -30.43
C ILE A 9 -12.20 40.49 -29.08
N ALA A 10 -11.66 41.27 -28.15
CA ALA A 10 -11.79 40.94 -26.74
C ALA A 10 -13.26 41.20 -26.39
N ASN A 11 -14.09 40.15 -26.43
CA ASN A 11 -15.51 40.09 -26.03
C ASN A 11 -16.57 39.92 -27.14
N GLU A 12 -16.23 39.44 -28.34
CA GLU A 12 -17.24 38.88 -29.27
C GLU A 12 -16.99 37.38 -29.45
N GLY A 13 -17.76 36.56 -28.72
CA GLY A 13 -17.59 35.10 -28.63
C GLY A 13 -17.75 34.63 -27.18
N GLU A 14 -17.93 33.31 -26.96
CA GLU A 14 -18.07 32.65 -25.65
C GLU A 14 -16.82 32.80 -24.75
N GLY A 15 -16.53 34.04 -24.35
CA GLY A 15 -15.39 34.41 -23.52
C GLY A 15 -15.59 34.06 -22.05
N PHE A 16 -14.49 33.77 -21.37
CA PHE A 16 -14.47 33.57 -19.92
C PHE A 16 -14.96 34.84 -19.19
N PHE A 17 -15.76 34.65 -18.14
CA PHE A 17 -16.15 35.72 -17.23
C PHE A 17 -15.99 35.30 -15.77
N THR A 18 -15.62 36.26 -14.92
CA THR A 18 -15.64 36.05 -13.46
C THR A 18 -17.08 36.10 -12.97
N THR A 19 -17.45 35.22 -12.03
CA THR A 19 -18.77 35.21 -11.40
C THR A 19 -19.19 36.62 -10.95
N PRO A 20 -20.26 37.22 -11.52
CA PRO A 20 -20.57 38.65 -11.33
C PRO A 20 -20.84 39.08 -9.87
N GLY A 21 -21.19 38.14 -8.99
CA GLY A 21 -21.49 38.40 -7.58
C GLY A 21 -20.28 38.33 -6.62
N ARG A 22 -19.06 38.05 -7.10
CA ARG A 22 -17.89 37.96 -6.22
C ARG A 22 -17.46 39.34 -5.74
N THR A 23 -17.26 39.49 -4.43
CA THR A 23 -16.79 40.73 -3.80
C THR A 23 -15.56 40.47 -2.93
N ALA A 24 -14.80 41.54 -2.66
CA ALA A 24 -13.70 41.54 -1.70
C ALA A 24 -13.93 42.67 -0.69
N SER A 25 -13.68 42.41 0.58
CA SER A 25 -13.84 43.37 1.67
C SER A 25 -12.78 43.15 2.74
N GLY A 26 -12.42 44.22 3.46
CA GLY A 26 -11.42 44.20 4.52
C GLY A 26 -10.10 44.88 4.14
N LYS A 27 -9.12 44.78 5.05
CA LYS A 27 -7.79 45.37 4.88
C LYS A 27 -6.91 44.48 4.02
N LEU A 28 -5.97 45.08 3.29
CA LEU A 28 -4.85 44.35 2.70
C LEU A 28 -3.97 43.82 3.84
N GLN A 29 -3.88 42.49 3.96
CA GLN A 29 -3.22 41.85 5.09
C GLN A 29 -2.43 40.60 4.66
N ARG A 30 -1.41 40.28 5.46
CA ARG A 30 -0.66 39.02 5.39
C ARG A 30 -0.92 38.21 6.65
N THR A 31 -2.14 37.70 6.77
CA THR A 31 -2.61 36.93 7.94
C THR A 31 -3.34 35.68 7.49
N ILE A 32 -3.36 34.66 8.35
CA ILE A 32 -4.15 33.44 8.14
C ILE A 32 -5.50 33.60 8.84
N SER A 33 -6.58 33.19 8.19
CA SER A 33 -7.92 33.25 8.76
C SER A 33 -8.05 32.29 9.96
N PRO A 34 -8.66 32.70 11.09
CA PRO A 34 -8.90 31.80 12.21
C PRO A 34 -9.70 30.54 11.87
N SER A 35 -10.52 30.59 10.82
CA SER A 35 -11.25 29.40 10.32
C SER A 35 -10.35 28.26 9.82
N PHE A 36 -9.05 28.50 9.63
CA PHE A 36 -8.05 27.53 9.20
C PHE A 36 -7.23 26.96 10.39
N SER A 37 -7.62 27.27 11.64
CA SER A 37 -6.84 26.90 12.82
C SER A 37 -6.98 25.45 13.27
N ASP A 38 -8.04 24.75 12.85
CA ASP A 38 -8.20 23.32 13.09
C ASP A 38 -7.41 22.52 12.05
N LEU A 39 -6.32 21.89 12.50
CA LEU A 39 -5.43 21.08 11.68
C LEU A 39 -5.53 19.59 11.99
N TRP A 40 -6.38 19.16 12.93
CA TRP A 40 -6.34 17.81 13.50
C TRP A 40 -7.64 17.02 13.41
N SER A 41 -8.81 17.70 13.38
CA SER A 41 -10.10 16.99 13.28
C SER A 41 -10.22 16.22 11.96
N GLN A 42 -9.86 16.81 10.82
CA GLN A 42 -9.95 16.09 9.54
C GLN A 42 -8.96 14.92 9.43
N PRO A 43 -7.68 15.02 9.85
CA PRO A 43 -6.81 13.85 9.95
C PRO A 43 -7.37 12.74 10.85
N ARG A 44 -8.05 13.09 11.95
CA ARG A 44 -8.73 12.10 12.81
C ARG A 44 -9.92 11.46 12.09
N LEU A 45 -10.74 12.25 11.39
CA LEU A 45 -11.83 11.75 10.54
C LEU A 45 -11.33 10.75 9.51
N PHE A 46 -10.24 11.10 8.80
CA PHE A 46 -9.61 10.21 7.84
C PHE A 46 -9.16 8.90 8.50
N PHE A 47 -8.37 8.98 9.58
CA PHE A 47 -7.87 7.79 10.27
C PHE A 47 -9.00 6.87 10.78
N ASN A 48 -10.06 7.43 11.35
CA ASN A 48 -11.21 6.66 11.83
C ASN A 48 -11.96 5.91 10.70
N SER A 49 -11.86 6.42 9.47
CA SER A 49 -12.56 5.92 8.30
C SER A 49 -11.80 4.82 7.56
N LEU A 50 -10.54 4.56 7.92
CA LEU A 50 -9.73 3.48 7.39
C LEU A 50 -10.12 2.13 8.01
N VAL A 51 -9.99 1.05 7.25
CA VAL A 51 -10.11 -0.31 7.81
C VAL A 51 -8.90 -0.62 8.72
N PRO A 52 -9.00 -1.54 9.68
CA PRO A 52 -7.92 -1.79 10.65
C PRO A 52 -6.54 -2.08 10.01
N THR A 53 -6.51 -2.80 8.89
CA THR A 53 -5.27 -3.09 8.14
C THR A 53 -4.64 -1.81 7.59
N GLU A 54 -5.43 -0.90 7.03
CA GLU A 54 -4.95 0.38 6.52
C GLU A 54 -4.45 1.29 7.64
N GLN A 55 -5.15 1.32 8.78
CA GLN A 55 -4.67 2.03 9.97
C GLN A 55 -3.29 1.52 10.38
N GLN A 56 -3.08 0.20 10.34
CA GLN A 56 -1.79 -0.40 10.66
C GLN A 56 -0.72 -0.09 9.60
N PHE A 57 -1.06 -0.08 8.31
CA PHE A 57 -0.15 0.34 7.24
C PHE A 57 0.27 1.80 7.39
N LEU A 58 -0.68 2.71 7.65
CA LEU A 58 -0.39 4.12 7.91
C LEU A 58 0.59 4.29 9.08
N ILE A 59 0.34 3.58 10.19
CA ILE A 59 1.21 3.64 11.37
C ILE A 59 2.60 3.07 11.05
N ASN A 60 2.69 1.98 10.28
CA ASN A 60 3.97 1.41 9.87
C ASN A 60 4.73 2.34 8.92
N ALA A 61 4.06 3.03 8.00
CA ALA A 61 4.66 4.04 7.15
C ALA A 61 5.23 5.20 7.97
N ILE A 62 4.44 5.72 8.93
CA ILE A 62 4.92 6.78 9.84
C ILE A 62 6.15 6.29 10.63
N ARG A 63 6.12 5.07 11.16
CA ARG A 63 7.27 4.48 11.87
C ARG A 63 8.50 4.38 10.97
N PHE A 64 8.34 3.87 9.75
CA PHE A 64 9.42 3.71 8.79
C PHE A 64 10.09 5.07 8.49
N GLU A 65 9.30 6.08 8.15
CA GLU A 65 9.82 7.43 7.84
C GLU A 65 10.50 8.06 9.06
N THR A 66 9.84 8.00 10.22
CA THR A 66 10.34 8.67 11.43
C THR A 66 11.53 7.97 12.08
N ALA A 67 11.74 6.67 11.83
CA ALA A 67 12.93 5.95 12.25
C ALA A 67 14.21 6.49 11.58
N ASN A 68 14.09 7.11 10.41
CA ASN A 68 15.21 7.73 9.71
C ASN A 68 15.58 9.11 10.27
N VAL A 69 14.73 9.72 11.10
CA VAL A 69 14.97 11.04 11.69
C VAL A 69 15.99 10.95 12.83
N LYS A 70 17.14 11.62 12.64
CA LYS A 70 18.24 11.60 13.63
C LYS A 70 17.99 12.53 14.83
N SER A 71 17.26 13.62 14.64
CA SER A 71 17.00 14.59 15.71
C SER A 71 15.91 14.09 16.66
N THR A 72 16.27 13.87 17.93
CA THR A 72 15.31 13.51 18.98
C THR A 72 14.26 14.60 19.21
N VAL A 73 14.64 15.88 19.07
CA VAL A 73 13.69 17.01 19.18
C VAL A 73 12.62 16.90 18.09
N VAL A 74 13.02 16.56 16.86
CA VAL A 74 12.07 16.40 15.75
C VAL A 74 11.16 15.20 15.98
N ARG A 75 11.70 14.06 16.44
CA ARG A 75 10.89 12.87 16.77
C ARG A 75 9.85 13.16 17.85
N ASN A 76 10.22 13.87 18.91
CA ASN A 76 9.30 14.30 19.95
C ASN A 76 8.21 15.23 19.40
N ASN A 77 8.59 16.21 18.58
CA ASN A 77 7.62 17.13 17.96
C ASN A 77 6.60 16.42 17.07
N ILE A 78 7.04 15.39 16.33
CA ILE A 78 6.13 14.57 15.51
C ILE A 78 5.13 13.82 16.40
N VAL A 79 5.60 13.16 17.47
CA VAL A 79 4.73 12.45 18.40
C VAL A 79 3.73 13.40 19.07
N ILE A 80 4.14 14.63 19.41
CA ILE A 80 3.23 15.66 19.94
C ILE A 80 2.13 16.02 18.92
N GLN A 81 2.46 16.20 17.64
CA GLN A 81 1.45 16.52 16.62
C GLN A 81 0.53 15.35 16.34
N LEU A 82 1.05 14.12 16.27
CA LEU A 82 0.23 12.91 16.13
C LEU A 82 -0.71 12.73 17.32
N ASN A 83 -0.25 13.09 18.53
CA ASN A 83 -1.06 12.99 19.73
C ASN A 83 -2.29 13.89 19.67
N ARG A 84 -2.25 15.03 18.98
CA ARG A 84 -3.44 15.89 18.80
C ARG A 84 -4.48 15.28 17.86
N ILE A 85 -4.08 14.32 17.03
CA ILE A 85 -4.98 13.56 16.14
C ILE A 85 -5.52 12.33 16.89
N SER A 86 -4.63 11.51 17.43
CA SER A 86 -4.95 10.26 18.11
C SER A 86 -3.83 9.84 19.06
N ASN A 87 -4.15 9.67 20.34
CA ASN A 87 -3.22 9.16 21.34
C ASN A 87 -2.73 7.73 21.02
N ASP A 88 -3.60 6.87 20.45
CA ASP A 88 -3.21 5.50 20.05
C ASP A 88 -2.12 5.51 18.97
N VAL A 89 -2.32 6.30 17.92
CA VAL A 89 -1.34 6.48 16.84
C VAL A 89 -0.02 7.00 17.40
N ALA A 90 -0.08 8.04 18.24
CA ALA A 90 1.10 8.65 18.84
C ALA A 90 1.89 7.66 19.69
N LYS A 91 1.23 6.88 20.55
CA LYS A 91 1.87 5.85 21.39
C LYS A 91 2.52 4.75 20.55
N ARG A 92 1.81 4.26 19.53
CA ARG A 92 2.32 3.20 18.64
C ARG A 92 3.55 3.65 17.86
N VAL A 93 3.61 4.91 17.44
CA VAL A 93 4.80 5.51 16.80
C VAL A 93 5.90 5.76 17.84
N ALA A 94 5.57 6.31 19.00
CA ALA A 94 6.54 6.61 20.07
C ALA A 94 7.35 5.38 20.50
N ARG A 95 6.68 4.23 20.68
CA ARG A 95 7.34 2.94 21.00
C ARG A 95 8.40 2.53 19.98
N ALA A 96 8.12 2.71 18.68
CA ALA A 96 9.07 2.35 17.63
C ALA A 96 10.30 3.27 17.59
N LEU A 97 10.12 4.53 18.02
CA LEU A 97 11.18 5.53 18.04
C LEU A 97 11.96 5.57 19.37
N ASN A 98 11.52 4.80 20.36
CA ASN A 98 12.01 4.84 21.73
C ASN A 98 11.95 6.27 22.33
N VAL A 99 10.81 6.94 22.18
CA VAL A 99 10.50 8.22 22.82
C VAL A 99 9.35 8.05 23.81
N GLU A 100 9.23 8.98 24.75
CA GLU A 100 8.19 8.93 25.79
C GLU A 100 6.78 8.94 25.18
N GLU A 101 5.90 8.09 25.72
CA GLU A 101 4.49 8.07 25.33
C GLU A 101 3.78 9.33 25.84
N PRO A 102 3.13 10.11 24.96
CA PRO A 102 2.46 11.33 25.39
C PRO A 102 1.16 11.02 26.14
N GLN A 103 0.81 11.89 27.10
CA GLN A 103 -0.52 11.92 27.69
C GLN A 103 -1.56 12.38 26.64
N PRO A 104 -2.81 11.89 26.70
CA PRO A 104 -3.84 12.28 25.74
C PRO A 104 -4.10 13.79 25.74
N ASP A 105 -4.28 14.38 24.56
CA ASP A 105 -4.76 15.76 24.35
C ASP A 105 -6.07 15.69 23.55
N PRO A 106 -7.23 15.64 24.23
CA PRO A 106 -8.50 15.30 23.59
C PRO A 106 -9.14 16.44 22.78
N THR A 107 -8.48 17.59 22.64
CA THR A 107 -9.05 18.81 22.05
C THR A 107 -9.73 18.59 20.70
N TYR A 108 -9.18 17.71 19.85
CA TYR A 108 -9.70 17.41 18.50
C TYR A 108 -10.08 15.94 18.31
N TYR A 109 -10.18 15.17 19.39
CA TYR A 109 -10.57 13.77 19.30
C TYR A 109 -12.07 13.64 19.04
N HIS A 110 -12.43 12.76 18.12
CA HIS A 110 -13.81 12.37 17.87
C HIS A 110 -13.83 11.00 17.19
N ASP A 111 -15.01 10.37 17.15
CA ASP A 111 -15.19 9.04 16.55
C ASP A 111 -15.98 9.07 15.23
N ASN A 112 -16.24 10.28 14.71
CA ASN A 112 -16.85 10.46 13.39
C ASN A 112 -16.04 9.76 12.29
N LYS A 113 -16.76 9.30 11.27
CA LYS A 113 -16.23 8.64 10.06
C LYS A 113 -16.89 9.22 8.81
N THR A 114 -16.22 9.03 7.68
CA THR A 114 -16.74 9.25 6.33
C THR A 114 -16.55 7.96 5.50
N THR A 115 -17.23 7.84 4.38
CA THR A 115 -17.08 6.69 3.46
C THR A 115 -16.10 7.00 2.34
N ASP A 116 -15.60 5.95 1.68
CA ASP A 116 -14.87 6.02 0.41
C ASP A 116 -13.56 6.85 0.42
N VAL A 117 -12.87 6.87 1.57
CA VAL A 117 -11.55 7.50 1.71
C VAL A 117 -10.39 6.50 1.82
N GLY A 118 -10.69 5.23 2.09
CA GLY A 118 -9.72 4.12 2.07
C GLY A 118 -9.54 3.54 0.67
N VAL A 119 -8.43 2.83 0.47
CA VAL A 119 -8.09 2.09 -0.76
C VAL A 119 -8.44 0.60 -0.63
N PHE A 120 -8.38 0.06 0.59
CA PHE A 120 -8.77 -1.30 0.91
C PHE A 120 -10.21 -1.38 1.42
N GLY A 121 -10.80 -2.57 1.37
CA GLY A 121 -12.17 -2.83 1.85
C GLY A 121 -13.23 -2.85 0.75
N THR A 122 -12.87 -2.47 -0.48
CA THR A 122 -13.72 -2.59 -1.67
C THR A 122 -13.04 -3.45 -2.73
N LYS A 123 -13.80 -4.31 -3.42
CA LYS A 123 -13.29 -5.08 -4.56
C LYS A 123 -13.12 -4.18 -5.79
N LEU A 124 -12.15 -4.54 -6.64
CA LEU A 124 -12.03 -3.94 -7.97
C LEU A 124 -13.30 -4.21 -8.77
N LYS A 125 -13.69 -3.24 -9.61
CA LYS A 125 -14.89 -3.35 -10.47
C LYS A 125 -14.63 -4.19 -11.72
N ARG A 126 -13.37 -4.25 -12.15
CA ARG A 126 -12.88 -4.95 -13.34
C ARG A 126 -11.46 -5.48 -13.07
N LEU A 127 -11.05 -6.49 -13.83
CA LEU A 127 -9.72 -7.12 -13.71
C LEU A 127 -8.79 -6.78 -14.89
N ASP A 128 -9.28 -6.01 -15.86
CA ASP A 128 -8.56 -5.63 -17.06
C ASP A 128 -7.14 -5.10 -16.75
N GLY A 129 -6.15 -5.68 -17.42
CA GLY A 129 -4.74 -5.32 -17.31
C GLY A 129 -4.01 -5.87 -16.09
N LEU A 130 -4.70 -6.58 -15.17
CA LEU A 130 -4.01 -7.32 -14.10
C LEU A 130 -3.15 -8.43 -14.69
N LYS A 131 -2.05 -8.74 -14.01
CA LYS A 131 -1.02 -9.68 -14.49
C LYS A 131 -0.91 -10.90 -13.59
N ILE A 132 -0.99 -12.08 -14.19
CA ILE A 132 -0.75 -13.35 -13.52
C ILE A 132 0.58 -13.92 -14.02
N GLY A 133 1.56 -14.04 -13.13
CA GLY A 133 2.80 -14.76 -13.41
C GLY A 133 2.60 -16.27 -13.19
N VAL A 134 2.75 -17.09 -14.23
CA VAL A 134 2.69 -18.55 -14.11
C VAL A 134 4.11 -19.10 -14.18
N LEU A 135 4.59 -19.62 -13.05
CA LEU A 135 5.92 -20.21 -12.92
C LEU A 135 5.86 -21.65 -13.44
N ALA A 136 6.54 -21.91 -14.56
CA ALA A 136 6.57 -23.18 -15.28
C ALA A 136 8.02 -23.70 -15.42
N SER A 137 8.20 -24.91 -15.93
CA SER A 137 9.53 -25.45 -16.23
C SER A 137 9.63 -25.93 -17.68
N VAL A 138 10.74 -25.61 -18.34
CA VAL A 138 11.06 -26.18 -19.66
C VAL A 138 11.41 -27.66 -19.58
N ALA A 139 11.71 -28.19 -18.40
CA ALA A 139 11.93 -29.63 -18.19
C ALA A 139 10.61 -30.41 -18.25
N GLU A 140 9.49 -29.78 -17.91
CA GLU A 140 8.17 -30.38 -17.91
C GLU A 140 7.23 -29.61 -18.85
N ARG A 141 7.15 -30.07 -20.10
CA ARG A 141 6.40 -29.37 -21.14
C ARG A 141 4.91 -29.20 -20.80
N SER A 142 4.33 -30.15 -20.07
CA SER A 142 2.92 -30.06 -19.64
C SER A 142 2.66 -28.83 -18.77
N SER A 143 3.63 -28.40 -17.95
CA SER A 143 3.52 -27.18 -17.12
C SER A 143 3.33 -25.90 -17.97
N ILE A 144 4.01 -25.81 -19.11
CA ILE A 144 3.89 -24.69 -20.06
C ILE A 144 2.55 -24.76 -20.81
N ASP A 145 2.13 -25.95 -21.21
CA ASP A 145 0.88 -26.13 -21.93
C ASP A 145 -0.34 -25.81 -21.03
N GLU A 146 -0.31 -26.21 -19.76
CA GLU A 146 -1.29 -25.81 -18.74
C GLU A 146 -1.31 -24.29 -18.49
N ALA A 147 -0.13 -23.66 -18.41
CA ALA A 147 -0.03 -22.21 -18.27
C ALA A 147 -0.68 -21.46 -19.45
N ASN A 148 -0.54 -21.98 -20.67
CA ASN A 148 -1.19 -21.42 -21.87
C ASN A 148 -2.70 -21.73 -21.94
N ALA A 149 -3.14 -22.85 -21.37
CA ALA A 149 -4.57 -23.11 -21.17
C ALA A 149 -5.19 -22.11 -20.18
N LEU A 150 -4.48 -21.79 -19.08
CA LEU A 150 -4.88 -20.75 -18.13
C LEU A 150 -4.98 -19.38 -18.81
N ARG A 151 -3.98 -19.00 -19.63
CA ARG A 151 -4.03 -17.76 -20.45
C ARG A 151 -5.34 -17.66 -21.24
N SER A 152 -5.74 -18.76 -21.88
CA SER A 152 -6.98 -18.79 -22.67
C SER A 152 -8.22 -18.64 -21.79
N SER A 153 -8.23 -19.21 -20.58
CA SER A 153 -9.36 -19.12 -19.65
C SER A 153 -9.59 -17.69 -19.10
N PHE A 154 -8.53 -16.89 -19.01
CA PHE A 154 -8.57 -15.52 -18.51
C PHE A 154 -8.75 -14.45 -19.61
N ALA A 155 -8.73 -14.85 -20.89
CA ALA A 155 -8.79 -13.93 -22.02
C ALA A 155 -10.09 -13.10 -22.08
N SER A 156 -11.22 -13.63 -21.60
CA SER A 156 -12.49 -12.88 -21.56
C SER A 156 -12.52 -11.78 -20.49
N ASP A 157 -11.66 -11.89 -19.47
CA ASP A 157 -11.55 -10.95 -18.36
C ASP A 157 -10.45 -9.90 -18.58
N ASP A 158 -9.79 -9.91 -19.75
CA ASP A 158 -8.70 -9.01 -20.14
C ASP A 158 -7.52 -9.03 -19.14
N VAL A 159 -7.24 -10.21 -18.57
CA VAL A 159 -6.14 -10.46 -17.63
C VAL A 159 -4.95 -11.04 -18.39
N ASP A 160 -3.77 -10.44 -18.19
CA ASP A 160 -2.53 -10.87 -18.84
C ASP A 160 -1.90 -12.04 -18.08
N VAL A 161 -1.87 -13.23 -18.70
CA VAL A 161 -1.11 -14.36 -18.17
C VAL A 161 0.28 -14.40 -18.81
N ILE A 162 1.31 -14.32 -17.96
CA ILE A 162 2.73 -14.29 -18.34
C ILE A 162 3.37 -15.59 -17.88
N VAL A 163 3.78 -16.42 -18.83
CA VAL A 163 4.44 -17.71 -18.56
C VAL A 163 5.93 -17.47 -18.36
N VAL A 164 6.43 -17.84 -17.18
CA VAL A 164 7.82 -17.66 -16.74
C VAL A 164 8.49 -19.03 -16.63
N ALA A 165 9.66 -19.20 -17.27
CA ALA A 165 10.43 -20.44 -17.18
C ALA A 165 11.95 -20.17 -17.15
N GLU A 166 12.79 -21.20 -17.20
CA GLU A 166 14.26 -21.08 -17.08
C GLU A 166 14.90 -20.42 -18.31
N ARG A 167 14.32 -20.62 -19.49
CA ARG A 167 14.78 -20.08 -20.77
C ARG A 167 13.61 -19.94 -21.74
N PHE A 168 13.81 -19.16 -22.80
CA PHE A 168 12.81 -19.03 -23.84
C PHE A 168 12.58 -20.35 -24.59
N GLU A 169 11.31 -20.73 -24.69
CA GLU A 169 10.78 -21.78 -25.54
C GLU A 169 9.40 -21.35 -26.08
N ALA A 170 8.83 -22.13 -27.01
CA ALA A 170 7.49 -21.87 -27.51
C ALA A 170 6.46 -21.82 -26.37
N GLY A 171 5.74 -20.70 -26.22
CA GLY A 171 4.73 -20.52 -25.17
C GLY A 171 5.27 -19.99 -23.83
N VAL A 172 6.55 -19.61 -23.76
CA VAL A 172 7.18 -18.91 -22.61
C VAL A 172 7.36 -17.43 -22.96
N ASP A 173 6.91 -16.53 -22.09
CA ASP A 173 6.98 -15.07 -22.31
C ASP A 173 8.20 -14.42 -21.64
N GLN A 174 8.64 -14.94 -20.50
CA GLN A 174 9.77 -14.40 -19.73
C GLN A 174 10.63 -15.51 -19.11
N THR A 175 11.88 -15.18 -18.80
CA THR A 175 12.76 -16.08 -18.04
C THR A 175 12.75 -15.71 -16.56
N TYR A 176 12.99 -16.69 -15.67
CA TYR A 176 13.10 -16.44 -14.22
C TYR A 176 14.11 -15.33 -13.88
N SER A 177 15.22 -15.26 -14.61
CA SER A 177 16.25 -14.23 -14.41
C SER A 177 15.76 -12.81 -14.70
N ALA A 178 14.73 -12.67 -15.54
CA ALA A 178 14.14 -11.40 -15.94
C ALA A 178 12.82 -11.08 -15.22
N SER A 179 12.39 -11.92 -14.28
CA SER A 179 11.09 -11.79 -13.60
C SER A 179 11.26 -11.60 -12.09
N ASP A 180 10.37 -10.80 -11.49
CA ASP A 180 10.26 -10.61 -10.04
C ASP A 180 8.78 -10.60 -9.63
N ALA A 181 8.50 -10.89 -8.35
CA ALA A 181 7.14 -10.89 -7.83
C ALA A 181 6.43 -9.55 -7.99
N ILE A 182 7.15 -8.42 -7.99
CA ILE A 182 6.57 -7.08 -8.18
C ILE A 182 5.95 -6.88 -9.58
N ASN A 183 6.24 -7.76 -10.55
CA ASN A 183 5.70 -7.66 -11.90
C ASN A 183 4.26 -8.18 -12.03
N PHE A 184 3.74 -8.85 -10.99
CA PHE A 184 2.50 -9.60 -11.05
C PHE A 184 1.55 -9.24 -9.91
N ASP A 185 0.24 -9.26 -10.21
CA ASP A 185 -0.83 -9.10 -9.22
C ASP A 185 -1.20 -10.45 -8.57
N ALA A 186 -0.92 -11.55 -9.26
CA ALA A 186 -1.02 -12.90 -8.73
C ALA A 186 0.09 -13.79 -9.31
N ILE A 187 0.48 -14.81 -8.55
CA ILE A 187 1.47 -15.81 -8.96
C ILE A 187 0.85 -17.19 -8.82
N ILE A 188 0.98 -18.00 -9.87
CA ILE A 188 0.57 -19.41 -9.91
C ILE A 188 1.82 -20.24 -10.19
N VAL A 189 2.00 -21.32 -9.45
CA VAL A 189 3.01 -22.33 -9.78
C VAL A 189 2.32 -23.42 -10.58
N ALA A 190 2.76 -23.67 -11.80
CA ALA A 190 2.21 -24.73 -12.64
C ALA A 190 2.58 -26.11 -12.07
N ASP A 191 1.73 -27.11 -12.28
CA ASP A 191 2.06 -28.47 -11.85
C ASP A 191 3.26 -28.99 -12.65
N GLY A 192 4.19 -29.67 -11.98
CA GLY A 192 5.44 -30.14 -12.58
C GLY A 192 6.53 -29.07 -12.71
N ALA A 193 6.25 -27.82 -12.29
CA ALA A 193 7.28 -26.81 -12.03
C ALA A 193 7.82 -26.90 -10.59
N ASP A 194 7.16 -27.66 -9.73
CA ASP A 194 7.73 -28.10 -8.46
C ASP A 194 8.80 -29.15 -8.74
N ASP A 195 10.03 -28.87 -8.31
CA ASP A 195 11.13 -29.83 -8.45
C ASP A 195 10.84 -31.05 -7.56
N ARG A 196 10.16 -32.05 -8.11
CA ARG A 196 9.84 -33.31 -7.42
C ARG A 196 11.08 -34.19 -7.24
N ASP A 197 12.22 -33.80 -7.81
CA ASP A 197 13.52 -34.44 -7.63
C ASP A 197 14.16 -34.00 -6.31
N GLY A 198 13.49 -34.24 -5.18
CA GLY A 198 14.12 -34.62 -3.91
C GLY A 198 15.33 -33.82 -3.42
N TRP A 199 15.52 -32.53 -3.72
CA TRP A 199 16.63 -31.77 -3.12
C TRP A 199 16.51 -31.70 -1.59
N TRP A 200 15.30 -31.92 -1.05
CA TRP A 200 15.02 -32.16 0.36
C TRP A 200 15.00 -33.65 0.78
N GLU A 201 14.97 -34.59 -0.17
CA GLU A 201 14.90 -36.04 0.07
C GLU A 201 16.06 -36.80 -0.59
N LYS A 202 17.01 -37.19 0.28
CA LYS A 202 18.15 -38.11 0.10
C LYS A 202 19.44 -37.54 -0.53
N ARG A 203 20.42 -37.32 0.35
CA ARG A 203 21.82 -37.64 0.05
C ARG A 203 22.09 -39.09 0.48
N GLU A 204 22.80 -39.85 -0.35
CA GLU A 204 23.15 -41.27 -0.09
C GLU A 204 24.15 -41.47 1.06
N ASP A 205 24.60 -40.41 1.75
CA ASP A 205 25.63 -40.48 2.80
C ASP A 205 25.09 -40.46 4.24
N GLY A 206 23.76 -40.44 4.43
CA GLY A 206 23.12 -40.63 5.75
C GLY A 206 23.45 -39.56 6.80
N ARG A 207 24.01 -38.40 6.42
CA ARG A 207 24.26 -37.29 7.34
C ARG A 207 23.19 -36.22 7.22
N MET A 208 22.40 -36.05 8.28
CA MET A 208 21.54 -34.87 8.43
C MET A 208 22.42 -33.62 8.53
N GLY A 209 22.31 -32.70 7.56
CA GLY A 209 22.79 -31.33 7.73
C GLY A 209 21.87 -30.61 8.71
N SER A 210 22.26 -30.56 9.98
CA SER A 210 21.52 -29.82 11.02
C SER A 210 21.67 -28.31 10.84
N GLY A 211 20.85 -27.70 9.98
CA GLY A 211 20.55 -26.27 10.02
C GLY A 211 19.45 -26.02 11.04
N ASN A 212 19.83 -25.76 12.28
CA ASN A 212 18.94 -25.60 13.42
C ASN A 212 18.16 -24.26 13.34
N TRP A 213 16.97 -24.24 12.72
CA TRP A 213 15.98 -23.20 12.97
C TRP A 213 14.91 -23.73 13.94
N LYS A 214 15.05 -23.37 15.22
CA LYS A 214 13.99 -23.61 16.21
C LYS A 214 13.01 -22.44 16.19
N VAL A 215 11.74 -22.74 15.95
CA VAL A 215 10.62 -21.85 16.27
C VAL A 215 10.70 -21.51 17.77
N PRO A 216 10.73 -20.23 18.18
CA PRO A 216 10.68 -19.88 19.60
C PRO A 216 9.35 -20.36 20.17
N GLN A 217 9.39 -21.29 21.15
CA GLN A 217 8.22 -21.61 21.94
C GLN A 217 7.97 -20.48 22.93
N GLU A 218 6.77 -19.90 22.89
CA GLU A 218 6.29 -19.00 23.95
C GLU A 218 6.31 -19.73 25.30
N SER A 219 6.91 -19.09 26.30
CA SER A 219 6.99 -19.57 27.67
C SER A 219 5.60 -19.61 28.30
N GLY A 220 4.99 -20.80 28.35
CA GLY A 220 3.73 -21.05 29.03
C GLY A 220 3.88 -20.93 30.55
N GLY A 221 3.33 -19.85 31.12
CA GLY A 221 2.98 -19.81 32.53
C GLY A 221 1.74 -20.69 32.81
N PRO A 222 1.56 -21.17 34.06
CA PRO A 222 0.53 -22.16 34.38
C PRO A 222 -0.90 -21.61 34.19
N ARG A 223 -1.74 -22.38 33.49
CA ARG A 223 -3.18 -22.12 33.33
C ARG A 223 -3.94 -22.57 34.59
N PRO A 224 -4.92 -21.81 35.11
CA PRO A 224 -5.70 -22.20 36.27
C PRO A 224 -6.72 -23.30 35.91
N THR A 225 -6.84 -24.31 36.76
CA THR A 225 -7.85 -25.37 36.66
C THR A 225 -9.20 -24.87 37.12
N VAL A 226 -10.23 -25.07 36.30
CA VAL A 226 -11.64 -24.91 36.68
C VAL A 226 -12.17 -26.31 36.99
N SER A 227 -12.62 -26.53 38.22
CA SER A 227 -13.36 -27.72 38.63
C SER A 227 -14.80 -27.63 38.15
N THR A 228 -15.34 -28.77 37.71
CA THR A 228 -16.77 -29.02 37.45
C THR A 228 -17.65 -28.74 38.65
#